data_AF-A0A1Y6EXJ2-F1
#
_entry.id   AF-A0A1Y6EXJ2-F1
#
_cell.length_a   1.000
_cell.length_b   1.000
_cell.length_c   1.000
_cell.angle_alpha   90.00
_cell.angle_beta   90.00
_cell.angle_gamma   90.00
#
_symmetry.space_group_name_H-M   'P 1'
#
loop_
_entity.id
_entity.type
_entity.pdbx_description
1 polymer ?
#
loop_
_entity_poly.entity_id
_entity_poly.type
_entity_poly.pdbx_seq_one_letter_code
_entity_poly.pdbx_strand_id
1 'polypeptide(L)' 'MKSALVALSTLFFIGGCSTYDIQPVDASEYESQCVSQCAENYSECTANNPDVELQETTLRACQEDYSDCVQACPRGDTP' A
#
# COMPACT_ATOMS: atom_id res chain seq x y z
N MET A 1 -42.44 -33.88 -19.13
CA MET A 1 -41.89 -33.92 -17.76
C MET A 1 -40.38 -33.95 -17.86
N LYS A 2 -39.70 -33.28 -16.92
CA LYS A 2 -38.25 -33.25 -16.68
C LYS A 2 -37.47 -32.18 -17.44
N SER A 3 -37.76 -30.95 -17.02
CA SER A 3 -36.79 -29.86 -16.92
C SER A 3 -35.48 -30.39 -16.32
N ALA A 4 -34.38 -30.27 -17.06
CA ALA A 4 -33.04 -30.36 -16.48
C ALA A 4 -32.52 -28.94 -16.38
N LEU A 5 -32.53 -28.45 -15.15
CA LEU A 5 -32.10 -27.12 -14.74
C LEU A 5 -30.68 -26.82 -15.24
N VAL A 6 -30.56 -25.63 -15.84
CA VAL A 6 -29.33 -24.91 -16.14
C VAL A 6 -28.50 -24.83 -14.86
N ALA A 7 -27.38 -25.57 -14.80
CA ALA A 7 -26.40 -25.46 -13.73
C ALA A 7 -25.52 -24.22 -13.98
N LEU A 8 -26.07 -23.07 -13.63
CA LEU A 8 -25.36 -21.80 -13.53
C LEU A 8 -24.53 -21.83 -12.24
N SER A 9 -23.33 -22.40 -12.30
CA SER A 9 -22.36 -22.37 -11.20
C SER A 9 -21.13 -21.58 -11.63
N THR A 10 -21.35 -20.31 -11.94
CA THR A 10 -20.27 -19.32 -11.99
C THR A 10 -19.89 -19.01 -10.55
N LEU A 11 -18.91 -19.77 -10.04
CA LEU A 11 -18.30 -19.56 -8.75
C LEU A 11 -17.75 -18.12 -8.67
N PHE A 12 -18.45 -17.34 -7.87
CA PHE A 12 -18.12 -15.99 -7.44
C PHE A 12 -16.87 -16.10 -6.54
N PHE A 13 -15.67 -16.18 -7.13
CA PHE A 13 -14.43 -15.92 -6.41
C PHE A 13 -14.28 -14.40 -6.24
N ILE A 14 -15.08 -13.86 -5.32
CA ILE A 14 -14.73 -12.68 -4.52
C ILE A 14 -13.56 -13.07 -3.62
N GLY A 15 -12.40 -13.34 -4.23
CA GLY A 15 -11.13 -13.17 -3.57
C GLY A 15 -10.92 -11.67 -3.49
N GLY A 16 -11.36 -11.09 -2.37
CA GLY A 16 -11.24 -9.66 -2.14
C GLY A 16 -9.81 -9.23 -2.41
N CYS A 17 -9.64 -8.36 -3.40
CA CYS A 17 -8.59 -7.36 -3.30
C CYS A 17 -8.90 -6.63 -2.00
N SER A 18 -8.23 -7.01 -0.91
CA SER A 18 -8.04 -6.13 0.23
C SER A 18 -7.36 -4.90 -0.36
N THR A 19 -8.15 -3.96 -0.86
CA THR A 19 -7.68 -2.62 -1.14
C THR A 19 -7.38 -2.06 0.23
N TYR A 20 -6.19 -2.35 0.71
CA TYR A 20 -5.64 -1.73 1.89
C TYR A 20 -5.78 -0.23 1.67
N ASP A 21 -6.56 0.41 2.55
CA ASP A 21 -6.70 1.85 2.61
C ASP A 21 -5.40 2.39 3.24
N ILE A 22 -4.33 2.33 2.44
CA ILE A 22 -3.06 2.99 2.70
C ILE A 22 -3.37 4.48 2.53
N GLN A 23 -3.64 5.17 3.64
CA GLN A 23 -3.85 6.61 3.63
C GLN A 23 -2.62 7.27 2.97
N PRO A 24 -2.81 8.09 1.92
CA PRO A 24 -1.69 8.76 1.28
C PRO A 24 -1.05 9.71 2.29
N VAL A 25 0.28 9.60 2.45
CA VAL A 25 1.06 10.57 3.21
C VAL A 25 1.07 11.88 2.42
N ASP A 26 0.52 12.94 2.99
CA ASP A 26 0.55 14.26 2.37
C ASP A 26 1.98 14.82 2.46
N ALA A 27 2.73 14.65 1.38
CA ALA A 27 4.11 15.10 1.25
C ALA A 27 4.22 16.51 0.63
N SER A 28 3.10 17.18 0.34
CA SER A 28 3.08 18.39 -0.49
C SER A 28 3.76 19.61 0.17
N GLU A 29 3.77 19.66 1.50
CA GLU A 29 4.41 20.70 2.29
C GLU A 29 5.90 20.43 2.59
N TYR A 30 6.44 19.28 2.16
CA TYR A 30 7.79 18.82 2.51
C TYR A 30 8.77 18.93 1.34
N GLU A 31 10.06 19.03 1.65
CA GLU A 31 11.12 19.15 0.64
C GLU A 31 11.21 17.90 -0.25
N SER A 32 11.02 18.08 -1.55
CA SER A 32 10.98 16.99 -2.54
C SER A 32 12.21 16.06 -2.54
N GLN A 33 13.42 16.58 -2.26
CA GLN A 33 14.63 15.75 -2.19
C GLN A 33 14.62 14.81 -0.98
N CYS A 34 14.13 15.27 0.17
CA CYS A 34 14.00 14.46 1.37
C CYS A 34 12.91 13.39 1.19
N VAL A 35 11.74 13.79 0.66
CA VAL A 35 10.64 12.85 0.36
C VAL A 35 11.07 11.77 -0.63
N SER A 36 11.89 12.12 -1.63
CA SER A 36 12.43 11.14 -2.59
C SER A 36 13.29 10.07 -1.92
N GLN A 37 14.12 10.44 -0.94
CA GLN A 37 14.91 9.47 -0.17
C GLN A 37 14.03 8.57 0.70
N CYS A 38 12.97 9.12 1.31
CA CYS A 38 11.98 8.31 2.03
C CYS A 38 11.27 7.31 1.09
N ALA A 39 10.97 7.71 -0.14
CA ALA A 39 10.33 6.84 -1.13
C ALA A 39 11.27 5.72 -1.61
N GLU A 40 12.57 5.97 -1.72
CA GLU A 40 13.59 4.94 -1.99
C GLU A 40 13.60 3.89 -0.87
N ASN A 41 13.62 4.31 0.40
CA ASN A 41 13.55 3.41 1.56
C ASN A 41 12.26 2.58 1.57
N TYR A 42 11.12 3.19 1.24
CA TYR A 42 9.85 2.47 1.08
C TYR A 42 9.91 1.41 -0.02
N SER A 43 10.49 1.76 -1.18
CA SER A 43 10.66 0.83 -2.29
C SER A 43 11.56 -0.35 -1.92
N GLU A 44 12.63 -0.12 -1.15
CA GLU A 44 13.49 -1.20 -0.64
C GLU A 44 12.77 -2.09 0.37
N CYS A 45 12.01 -1.48 1.30
CA CYS A 45 11.23 -2.20 2.30
C CYS A 45 10.20 -3.14 1.67
N THR A 46 9.48 -2.66 0.65
CA THR A 46 8.47 -3.45 -0.08
C THR A 46 9.09 -4.51 -1.00
N ALA A 47 10.25 -4.24 -1.61
CA ALA A 47 10.94 -5.19 -2.49
C ALA A 47 11.54 -6.40 -1.76
N ASN A 48 11.96 -6.24 -0.51
CA ASN A 48 12.61 -7.29 0.28
C ASN A 48 11.63 -8.34 0.86
N ASN A 49 10.31 -8.16 0.69
CA ASN A 49 9.29 -8.97 1.36
C ASN A 49 8.26 -9.57 0.37
N PRO A 50 8.64 -10.62 -0.37
CA PRO A 50 7.80 -11.19 -1.43
C PRO A 50 6.63 -12.07 -0.93
N ASP A 51 6.61 -12.49 0.35
CA ASP A 51 5.58 -13.41 0.87
C ASP A 51 4.25 -12.70 1.21
N VAL A 52 3.17 -13.19 0.59
CA VAL A 52 1.85 -12.53 0.50
C VAL A 52 1.07 -12.48 1.83
N GLU A 53 1.35 -13.39 2.77
CA GLU A 53 0.61 -13.46 4.06
C GLU A 53 1.27 -12.62 5.17
N LEU A 54 2.58 -12.35 5.08
CA LEU A 54 3.28 -11.37 5.93
C LEU A 54 3.20 -9.95 5.35
N GLN A 55 2.76 -9.83 4.10
CA GLN A 55 2.74 -8.58 3.36
C GLN A 55 1.86 -7.51 4.01
N GLU A 56 0.74 -7.84 4.67
CA GLU A 56 -0.06 -6.79 5.32
C GLU A 56 0.71 -6.08 6.44
N THR A 57 1.25 -6.85 7.40
CA THR A 57 1.96 -6.29 8.54
C THR A 57 3.25 -5.62 8.10
N THR A 58 3.92 -6.17 7.09
CA THR A 58 5.16 -5.60 6.56
C THR A 58 4.90 -4.36 5.72
N LEU A 59 3.89 -4.35 4.83
CA LEU A 59 3.51 -3.17 4.05
C LEU A 59 3.04 -2.04 4.98
N ARG A 60 2.34 -2.38 6.07
CA ARG A 60 1.97 -1.43 7.12
C ARG A 60 3.21 -0.85 7.80
N ALA A 61 4.16 -1.68 8.21
CA ALA A 61 5.40 -1.21 8.81
C ALA A 61 6.21 -0.32 7.83
N CYS A 62 6.35 -0.72 6.57
CA CYS A 62 7.00 0.09 5.55
C CYS A 62 6.29 1.44 5.35
N GLN A 63 4.95 1.46 5.41
CA GLN A 63 4.18 2.68 5.29
C GLN A 63 4.32 3.57 6.54
N GLU A 64 4.30 3.00 7.74
CA GLU A 64 4.53 3.72 9.00
C GLU A 64 5.92 4.36 8.99
N ASP A 65 6.96 3.59 8.63
CA ASP A 65 8.34 4.10 8.48
C ASP A 65 8.43 5.20 7.42
N TYR A 66 7.74 5.05 6.28
CA TYR A 66 7.68 6.09 5.25
C TYR A 66 7.01 7.37 5.77
N SER A 67 5.89 7.25 6.49
CA SER A 67 5.17 8.36 7.10
C SER A 67 6.04 9.09 8.12
N ASP A 68 6.76 8.35 8.97
CA ASP A 68 7.66 8.93 9.97
C ASP A 68 8.86 9.62 9.30
N CYS A 69 9.41 9.03 8.25
CA CYS A 69 10.47 9.63 7.45
C CYS A 69 10.02 10.96 6.81
N VAL A 70 8.86 10.98 6.15
CA VAL A 70 8.31 12.20 5.53
C VAL A 70 8.00 13.28 6.57
N GLN A 71 7.45 12.91 7.74
CA GLN A 71 7.19 13.86 8.82
C GLN A 71 8.48 14.49 9.41
N ALA A 72 9.61 13.79 9.31
CA ALA A 72 10.92 14.30 9.70
C ALA A 72 11.58 15.20 8.63
N CYS A 73 11.03 15.25 7.41
CA CYS A 73 11.57 16.10 6.35
C CYS A 73 11.38 17.60 6.65
N PRO A 74 12.28 18.46 6.16
CA PRO A 74 12.07 19.91 6.20
C PRO A 74 10.81 20.29 5.44
N ARG A 75 10.04 21.25 5.97
CA ARG A 75 8.93 21.84 5.23
C ARG A 75 9.46 22.81 4.16
N GLY A 76 8.93 22.70 2.94
CA GLY A 76 9.26 23.56 1.80
C GLY A 76 8.86 25.03 2.00
N ASP A 77 8.06 25.32 3.02
CA ASP A 77 7.71 26.67 3.48
C ASP A 77 8.80 27.26 4.38
N THR A 78 10.06 27.25 3.94
CA THR A 78 11.13 28.01 4.61
C THR A 78 11.21 29.41 4.00
N PRO A 79 10.76 30.49 4.69
CA PRO A 79 11.36 31.80 4.55
C PRO A 79 12.72 31.89 5.27
#